data_AF-A0A7S3YKB7-F1
#
_entry.id   AF-A0A7S3YKB7-F1
#
_cell.length_a   1.000
_cell.length_b   1.000
_cell.length_c   1.000
_cell.angle_alpha   90.00
_cell.angle_beta   90.00
_cell.angle_gamma   90.00
#
_symmetry.space_group_name_H-M   'P 1'
#
loop_
_entity.id
_entity.type
_entity.pdbx_description
1 polymer ?
#
loop_
_entity_poly.entity_id
_entity_poly.type
_entity_poly.pdbx_seq_one_letter_code
_entity_poly.pdbx_strand_id
1 'polypeptide(L)'
;GEPGYVRTKAAVVLALLAKRDYPGRWPGAFRDLLALARQSAVGAGFYARFLEAVDEDVVAFHVDRSPEEVERNTAVKDHLRATADAQEAVGFLADWAGAWLAAQPGPGGEPVGEGGAA
;
A
#
# COMPACT_ATOMS: atom_id res chain seq x y z
N GLY A 1 -11.21 2.47 -17.91
CA GLY A 1 -10.85 1.99 -16.56
C GLY A 1 -12.01 2.25 -15.63
N GLU A 2 -12.23 1.39 -14.66
CA GLU A 2 -13.26 1.57 -13.64
C GLU A 2 -13.10 2.90 -12.85
N PRO A 3 -14.20 3.46 -12.31
CA PRO A 3 -14.15 4.68 -11.51
C PRO A 3 -13.27 4.55 -10.27
N GLY A 4 -12.61 5.65 -9.88
CA GLY A 4 -11.71 5.67 -8.72
C GLY A 4 -12.35 5.19 -7.41
N TYR A 5 -13.64 5.48 -7.18
CA TYR A 5 -14.35 5.06 -5.96
C TYR A 5 -14.49 3.54 -5.86
N VAL A 6 -14.57 2.82 -6.99
CA VAL A 6 -14.67 1.35 -7.01
C VAL A 6 -13.37 0.74 -6.48
N ARG A 7 -12.22 1.28 -6.91
CA ARG A 7 -10.91 0.85 -6.43
C ARG A 7 -10.75 1.10 -4.93
N THR A 8 -11.19 2.26 -4.43
CA THR A 8 -11.17 2.54 -2.99
C THR A 8 -12.03 1.53 -2.22
N LYS A 9 -13.26 1.26 -2.67
CA LYS A 9 -14.14 0.28 -2.00
C LYS A 9 -13.55 -1.13 -2.02
N ALA A 10 -12.95 -1.55 -3.13
CA ALA A 10 -12.27 -2.83 -3.22
C ALA A 10 -11.06 -2.93 -2.27
N ALA A 11 -10.27 -1.85 -2.14
CA ALA A 11 -9.15 -1.80 -1.20
C ALA A 11 -9.62 -1.93 0.27
N VAL A 12 -10.70 -1.24 0.64
CA VAL A 12 -11.32 -1.35 1.98
C VAL A 12 -11.81 -2.78 2.24
N VAL A 13 -12.51 -3.41 1.28
CA VAL A 13 -12.97 -4.80 1.44
C VAL A 13 -11.80 -5.76 1.64
N LEU A 14 -10.70 -5.58 0.90
CA LEU A 14 -9.50 -6.39 1.09
C LEU A 14 -8.82 -6.13 2.43
N ALA A 15 -8.79 -4.89 2.92
CA ALA A 15 -8.29 -4.56 4.26
C ALA A 15 -9.09 -5.28 5.35
N LEU A 16 -10.43 -5.31 5.23
CA LEU A 16 -11.30 -6.04 6.16
C LEU A 16 -11.08 -7.56 6.09
N LEU A 17 -10.89 -8.11 4.89
CA LEU A 17 -10.55 -9.53 4.72
C LEU A 17 -9.18 -9.85 5.31
N ALA A 18 -8.17 -9.03 5.07
CA ALA A 18 -6.85 -9.19 5.67
C ALA A 18 -6.93 -9.11 7.20
N LYS A 19 -7.64 -8.13 7.77
CA LYS A 19 -7.86 -8.02 9.23
C LYS A 19 -8.48 -9.29 9.81
N ARG A 20 -9.39 -9.95 9.08
CA ARG A 20 -10.06 -11.17 9.54
C ARG A 20 -9.20 -12.43 9.36
N ASP A 21 -8.47 -12.52 8.26
CA ASP A 21 -7.88 -13.78 7.78
C ASP A 21 -6.36 -13.84 7.94
N TYR A 22 -5.68 -12.70 8.06
CA TYR A 22 -4.25 -12.63 8.38
C TYR A 22 -4.05 -12.60 9.91
N PRO A 23 -3.02 -13.28 10.45
CA PRO A 23 -2.06 -14.13 9.74
C PRO A 23 -2.51 -15.59 9.54
N GLY A 24 -3.68 -15.99 10.03
CA GLY A 24 -4.10 -17.39 10.07
C GLY A 24 -4.47 -18.00 8.72
N ARG A 25 -5.67 -17.69 8.21
CA ARG A 25 -6.22 -18.28 6.97
C ARG A 25 -5.58 -17.75 5.70
N TRP A 26 -5.03 -16.53 5.75
CA TRP A 26 -4.36 -15.90 4.62
C TRP A 26 -3.02 -15.31 5.06
N PRO A 27 -1.99 -16.15 5.31
CA PRO A 27 -0.69 -15.68 5.80
C PRO A 27 0.06 -14.78 4.79
N GLY A 28 -0.23 -14.94 3.48
CA GLY A 28 0.42 -14.19 2.41
C GLY A 28 -0.24 -12.85 2.04
N ALA A 29 -1.30 -12.41 2.73
CA ALA A 29 -2.17 -11.32 2.29
C ALA A 29 -1.42 -10.06 1.83
N PHE A 30 -0.48 -9.56 2.64
CA PHE A 30 0.29 -8.36 2.32
C PHE A 30 1.24 -8.57 1.13
N ARG A 31 1.83 -9.76 1.01
CA ARG A 31 2.76 -10.13 -0.07
C ARG A 31 2.05 -10.33 -1.40
N ASP A 32 0.90 -11.01 -1.38
CA ASP A 32 0.09 -11.26 -2.57
C ASP A 32 -0.39 -9.93 -3.18
N LEU A 33 -0.83 -9.00 -2.32
CA LEU A 33 -1.26 -7.67 -2.75
C LEU A 33 -0.07 -6.78 -3.17
N LEU A 34 1.10 -6.94 -2.54
CA LEU A 34 2.33 -6.27 -2.98
C LEU A 34 2.78 -6.77 -4.37
N ALA A 35 2.64 -8.07 -4.64
CA ALA A 35 2.93 -8.63 -5.96
C ALA A 35 2.01 -8.05 -7.04
N LEU A 36 0.74 -7.73 -6.70
CA LEU A 36 -0.15 -6.98 -7.57
C LEU A 36 0.33 -5.53 -7.78
N ALA A 37 0.81 -4.89 -6.71
CA ALA A 37 1.32 -3.53 -6.76
C ALA A 37 2.49 -3.35 -7.73
N ARG A 38 3.41 -4.32 -7.75
CA ARG A 38 4.60 -4.33 -8.61
C ARG A 38 4.30 -4.41 -10.12
N GLN A 39 3.08 -4.80 -10.51
CA GLN A 39 2.73 -5.00 -11.92
C GLN A 39 2.33 -3.71 -12.65
N SER A 40 1.87 -2.67 -11.94
CA SER A 40 1.41 -1.43 -12.59
C SER A 40 1.28 -0.26 -11.61
N ALA A 41 1.29 0.97 -12.14
CA ALA A 41 1.00 2.16 -11.34
C ALA A 41 -0.42 2.16 -10.74
N VAL A 42 -1.39 1.52 -11.42
CA VAL A 42 -2.75 1.34 -10.90
C VAL A 42 -2.72 0.39 -9.69
N GLY A 43 -1.96 -0.71 -9.79
CA GLY A 43 -1.74 -1.64 -8.69
C GLY A 43 -1.05 -0.98 -7.50
N ALA A 44 -0.01 -0.18 -7.75
CA ALA A 44 0.68 0.59 -6.71
C ALA A 44 -0.28 1.53 -5.96
N GLY A 45 -1.09 2.30 -6.69
CA GLY A 45 -2.10 3.16 -6.08
C GLY A 45 -3.21 2.38 -5.37
N PHE A 46 -3.56 1.17 -5.84
CA PHE A 46 -4.50 0.31 -5.14
C PHE A 46 -3.92 -0.20 -3.81
N TYR A 47 -2.67 -0.65 -3.82
CA TYR A 47 -1.97 -1.15 -2.64
C TYR A 47 -1.79 -0.06 -1.58
N ALA A 48 -1.48 1.17 -1.98
CA ALA A 48 -1.42 2.31 -1.06
C ALA A 48 -2.76 2.55 -0.34
N ARG A 49 -3.89 2.52 -1.06
CA ARG A 49 -5.24 2.62 -0.46
C ARG A 49 -5.58 1.45 0.45
N PHE A 50 -5.09 0.25 0.14
CA PHE A 50 -5.26 -0.91 1.00
C PHE A 50 -4.50 -0.71 2.32
N LEU A 51 -3.24 -0.24 2.27
CA LEU A 51 -2.45 0.04 3.47
C LEU A 51 -3.04 1.18 4.30
N GLU A 52 -3.57 2.23 3.65
CA GLU A 52 -4.30 3.31 4.30
C GLU A 52 -5.55 2.78 5.03
N ALA A 53 -6.36 1.95 4.37
CA ALA A 53 -7.53 1.32 5.00
C ALA A 53 -7.15 0.38 6.17
N VAL A 54 -6.02 -0.34 6.06
CA VAL A 54 -5.49 -1.13 7.18
C VAL A 54 -5.10 -0.22 8.35
N ASP A 55 -4.43 0.90 8.11
CA ASP A 55 -4.06 1.86 9.16
C ASP A 55 -5.31 2.43 9.86
N GLU A 56 -6.31 2.87 9.09
CA GLU A 56 -7.58 3.38 9.62
C GLU A 56 -8.31 2.33 10.51
N ASP A 57 -8.45 1.09 10.04
CA ASP A 57 -9.26 0.07 10.75
C ASP A 57 -8.48 -0.68 11.87
N VAL A 58 -7.15 -0.74 11.78
CA VAL A 58 -6.28 -1.53 12.67
C VAL A 58 -5.49 -0.64 13.65
N VAL A 59 -5.26 0.64 13.32
CA VAL A 59 -4.42 1.57 14.11
C VAL A 59 -5.20 2.73 14.73
N ALA A 60 -6.31 3.22 14.14
CA ALA A 60 -6.99 4.43 14.64
C ALA A 60 -7.37 4.37 16.13
N PHE A 61 -6.90 5.33 16.94
CA PHE A 61 -7.01 5.30 18.41
C PHE A 61 -8.38 5.73 18.96
N HIS A 62 -9.26 6.30 18.13
CA HIS A 62 -10.55 6.87 18.56
C HIS A 62 -11.76 5.94 18.36
N VAL A 63 -11.53 4.63 18.28
CA VAL A 63 -12.59 3.64 18.14
C VAL A 63 -12.60 2.77 19.39
N ASP A 64 -13.74 2.75 20.09
CA ASP A 64 -13.99 1.76 21.14
C ASP A 64 -13.98 0.38 20.50
N ARG A 65 -12.94 -0.41 20.81
CA ARG A 65 -12.76 -1.75 20.27
C ARG A 65 -13.16 -2.79 21.29
N SER A 66 -13.81 -3.85 20.79
CA SER A 66 -14.01 -5.04 21.62
C SER A 66 -12.67 -5.70 21.97
N PRO A 67 -12.57 -6.45 23.08
CA PRO A 67 -11.36 -7.20 23.43
C PRO A 67 -10.87 -8.13 22.32
N GLU A 68 -11.80 -8.78 21.61
CA GLU A 68 -11.52 -9.65 20.47
C GLU A 68 -10.86 -8.87 19.31
N GLU A 69 -11.30 -7.64 19.05
CA GLU A 69 -10.68 -6.79 18.04
C GLU A 69 -9.28 -6.32 18.43
N VAL A 70 -9.06 -6.05 19.71
CA VAL A 70 -7.73 -5.67 20.21
C VAL A 70 -6.76 -6.85 20.05
N GLU A 71 -7.16 -8.05 20.44
CA GLU A 71 -6.36 -9.26 20.26
C GLU A 71 -6.02 -9.51 18.79
N ARG A 72 -7.03 -9.42 17.91
CA ARG A 72 -6.84 -9.61 16.47
C ARG A 72 -5.90 -8.55 15.86
N ASN A 73 -6.10 -7.28 16.18
CA ASN A 73 -5.24 -6.21 15.70
C ASN A 73 -3.80 -6.36 16.21
N THR A 74 -3.63 -6.86 17.43
CA THR A 74 -2.31 -7.16 18.01
C THR A 74 -1.63 -8.29 17.24
N ALA A 75 -2.35 -9.40 16.96
CA ALA A 75 -1.83 -10.50 16.17
C ALA A 75 -1.40 -10.09 14.76
N VAL A 76 -2.19 -9.25 14.08
CA VAL A 76 -1.83 -8.68 12.77
C VAL A 76 -0.54 -7.86 12.86
N LYS A 77 -0.46 -6.93 13.82
CA LYS A 77 0.72 -6.08 14.02
C LYS A 77 1.97 -6.90 14.35
N ASP A 78 1.84 -7.88 15.23
CA ASP A 78 2.95 -8.72 15.66
C ASP A 78 3.46 -9.60 14.52
N HIS A 79 2.57 -10.14 13.68
CA HIS A 79 3.00 -10.90 12.50
C HIS A 79 3.69 -10.01 11.46
N LEU A 80 3.19 -8.80 11.24
CA LEU A 80 3.85 -7.81 10.37
C LEU A 80 5.25 -7.42 10.89
N ARG A 81 5.46 -7.40 12.21
CA ARG A 81 6.78 -7.15 12.82
C ARG A 81 7.71 -8.35 12.77
N ALA A 82 7.16 -9.56 12.89
CA ALA A 82 7.90 -10.81 12.87
C ALA A 82 8.33 -11.22 11.45
N THR A 83 7.67 -10.66 10.43
CA THR A 83 7.94 -10.92 9.01
C THR A 83 8.56 -9.70 8.33
N ALA A 84 9.07 -9.89 7.11
CA ALA A 84 9.55 -8.78 6.29
C ALA A 84 8.42 -8.01 5.59
N ASP A 85 7.16 -8.43 5.73
CA ASP A 85 6.03 -7.92 4.94
C ASP A 85 5.88 -6.40 5.04
N ALA A 86 6.00 -5.83 6.25
CA ALA A 86 5.96 -4.38 6.46
C ALA A 86 7.17 -3.65 5.84
N GLN A 87 8.37 -4.22 5.95
CA GLN A 87 9.59 -3.65 5.39
C GLN A 87 9.56 -3.67 3.86
N GLU A 88 9.07 -4.76 3.26
CA GLU A 88 8.91 -4.89 1.81
C GLU A 88 7.88 -3.89 1.25
N ALA A 89 6.77 -3.69 1.96
CA ALA A 89 5.77 -2.71 1.58
C ALA A 89 6.34 -1.28 1.60
N VAL A 90 7.06 -0.92 2.67
CA VAL A 90 7.72 0.39 2.80
C VAL A 90 8.78 0.59 1.71
N GLY A 91 9.65 -0.41 1.48
CA GLY A 91 10.67 -0.35 0.44
C GLY A 91 10.07 -0.13 -0.95
N PHE A 92 9.04 -0.92 -1.30
CA PHE A 92 8.33 -0.73 -2.56
C PHE A 92 7.73 0.66 -2.72
N LEU A 93 7.05 1.19 -1.69
CA LEU A 93 6.45 2.52 -1.77
C LEU A 93 7.50 3.62 -1.89
N ALA A 94 8.63 3.49 -1.20
CA ALA A 94 9.74 4.43 -1.30
C ALA A 94 10.33 4.45 -2.71
N ASP A 95 10.60 3.27 -3.28
CA ASP A 95 11.12 3.13 -4.65
C ASP A 95 10.12 3.67 -5.68
N TRP A 96 8.84 3.30 -5.53
CA TRP A 96 7.77 3.74 -6.42
C TRP A 96 7.57 5.26 -6.37
N ALA A 97 7.56 5.85 -5.17
CA ALA A 97 7.45 7.29 -4.99
C ALA A 97 8.67 8.03 -5.53
N GLY A 98 9.88 7.48 -5.32
CA GLY A 98 11.12 8.02 -5.89
C GLY A 98 11.10 8.04 -7.41
N ALA A 99 10.70 6.94 -8.04
CA ALA A 99 10.53 6.85 -9.49
C ALA A 99 9.46 7.83 -10.01
N TRP A 100 8.34 7.95 -9.29
CA TRP A 100 7.28 8.90 -9.65
C TRP A 100 7.74 10.36 -9.54
N LEU A 101 8.48 10.72 -8.49
CA LEU A 101 9.06 12.06 -8.31
C LEU A 101 10.08 12.37 -9.41
N ALA A 102 10.96 11.42 -9.76
CA ALA A 102 11.95 11.60 -10.83
C ALA A 102 11.33 11.75 -12.22
N ALA A 103 10.15 11.16 -12.44
CA ALA A 103 9.41 11.25 -13.69
C ALA A 103 8.54 12.51 -13.81
N GLN A 104 8.47 13.37 -12.77
CA GLN A 104 7.75 14.62 -12.88
C GLN A 104 8.49 15.59 -13.82
N PRO A 105 7.78 16.26 -14.74
CA PRO A 105 8.39 17.29 -15.56
C PRO A 105 8.95 18.38 -14.64
N GLY A 106 10.23 18.73 -14.84
CA GLY A 106 10.85 19.84 -14.12
C GLY A 106 10.06 21.14 -14.33
N PRO A 107 10.13 22.10 -13.38
CA PRO A 107 9.51 23.41 -13.55
C PRO A 107 10.22 24.12 -14.71
N GLY A 108 9.72 23.95 -15.93
CA GLY A 108 10.34 24.55 -17.12
C GLY A 108 10.16 23.80 -18.43
N GLY A 109 9.74 22.53 -18.44
CA GLY A 109 9.30 21.86 -19.68
C GLY A 109 10.22 21.96 -20.91
N GLU A 110 11.52 22.22 -20.74
CA GLU A 110 12.47 22.29 -21.85
C GLU A 110 13.43 21.09 -21.80
N PRO A 111 13.59 20.35 -22.91
CA PRO A 111 14.64 19.35 -23.02
C PRO A 111 15.99 20.06 -23.04
N VAL A 112 16.78 19.86 -21.99
CA VAL A 112 18.20 20.22 -22.01
C VAL A 112 18.94 19.20 -22.87
N GLY A 113 19.29 19.61 -24.09
CA GLY A 113 20.37 19.00 -24.84
C GLY A 113 20.06 18.69 -26.30
N GLU A 114 20.27 19.68 -27.17
CA GLU A 114 20.91 19.50 -28.48
C GLU A 114 21.29 20.89 -29.00
N GLY A 115 22.57 21.23 -28.95
CA GLY A 115 23.04 22.56 -29.36
C GLY A 115 24.48 22.84 -29.00
N GLY A 116 25.39 22.00 -29.47
CA GLY A 116 26.82 22.16 -29.20
C GLY A 116 27.71 21.42 -30.20
N ALA A 117 27.52 21.68 -31.50
CA ALA A 117 28.55 21.43 -32.51
C ALA A 117 28.21 22.19 -33.82
N ALA A 118 28.75 23.40 -33.96
CA ALA A 118 29.20 23.98 -35.23
C ALA A 118 30.09 25.18 -34.92
#